data_AF-A0A495KZ38-F1
#
_entry.id   AF-A0A495KZ38-F1
#
_cell.length_a   1.000
_cell.length_b   1.000
_cell.length_c   1.000
_cell.angle_alpha   90.00
_cell.angle_beta   90.00
_cell.angle_gamma   90.00
#
_symmetry.space_group_name_H-M   'P 1'
#
loop_
_entity.id
_entity.type
_entity.pdbx_description
1 polymer ?
#
loop_
_entity_poly.entity_id
_entity_poly.type
_entity_poly.pdbx_seq_one_letter_code
_entity_poly.pdbx_strand_id
1 'polypeptide(L)'
;MTTADRPNPPHRPDPLDRPSTPDRRETANQPDRREQMRQPNRAATPDQPNRPDPCDTAERTGTPDTPLTPRRPGRRYEYIDDGPAIYADSFAIIRSEARLSHLPANAERLAVRMIHGSGQVDLADDLVVHPELVPAARAALRSGAPILCDATMVATGVTANRLPRDNDVLCFLGDERVPGLARDWGTTRTAAAVSLWEPLLDGAVVAVGNAPTALFHLLEMLAEGAPRPAAIIGCPVGFVGAAESKQALTEFADRFGVDVPYVTARGRRGGSAMTSSALNALAKEEE
;
A
#
# COMPACT_ATOMS: atom_id res chain seq x y z
N MET A 1 -9.43 -21.02 65.90
CA MET A 1 -7.96 -20.89 65.79
C MET A 1 -7.60 -21.30 64.36
N THR A 2 -7.15 -20.47 63.43
CA THR A 2 -6.57 -19.12 63.47
C THR A 2 -6.67 -18.60 62.04
N THR A 3 -7.32 -17.46 61.86
CA THR A 3 -7.43 -16.69 60.62
C THR A 3 -6.11 -15.94 60.37
N ALA A 4 -5.55 -16.03 59.17
CA ALA A 4 -4.36 -15.28 58.78
C ALA A 4 -4.75 -13.98 58.06
N ASP A 5 -4.35 -12.87 58.68
CA ASP A 5 -4.45 -11.49 58.24
C ASP A 5 -3.80 -11.23 56.87
N ARG A 6 -4.50 -10.47 56.02
CA ARG A 6 -3.89 -9.73 54.90
C ARG A 6 -3.92 -8.23 55.22
N PRO A 7 -2.82 -7.48 55.06
CA PRO A 7 -2.81 -6.06 55.37
C PRO A 7 -3.51 -5.24 54.26
N ASN A 8 -4.34 -4.28 54.69
CA ASN A 8 -4.98 -3.27 53.84
C ASN A 8 -3.97 -2.26 53.29
N PRO A 9 -4.12 -1.79 52.02
CA PRO A 9 -3.30 -0.70 51.48
C PRO A 9 -3.76 0.68 52.02
N PRO A 10 -2.86 1.68 52.08
CA PRO A 10 -3.19 2.99 52.63
C PRO A 10 -4.05 3.85 51.67
N HIS A 11 -5.05 4.51 52.25
CA HIS A 11 -5.90 5.53 51.62
C HIS A 11 -5.08 6.65 50.96
N ARG A 12 -5.37 6.96 49.69
CA ARG A 12 -4.96 8.22 49.04
C ARG A 12 -6.05 9.27 49.24
N PRO A 13 -5.71 10.53 49.59
CA PRO A 13 -6.68 11.62 49.62
C PRO A 13 -6.92 12.21 48.22
N ASP A 14 -8.19 12.51 47.93
CA ASP A 14 -8.66 13.32 46.80
C ASP A 14 -8.20 14.79 46.93
N PRO A 15 -7.76 15.46 45.84
CA PRO A 15 -7.62 16.90 45.83
C PRO A 15 -8.61 17.55 44.86
N LEU A 16 -9.88 17.62 45.26
CA LEU A 16 -10.79 18.70 44.89
C LEU A 16 -10.89 19.65 46.08
N ASP A 17 -9.94 20.57 46.24
CA ASP A 17 -10.24 21.90 46.81
C ASP A 17 -9.06 22.88 46.72
N ARG A 18 -9.41 24.17 46.59
CA ARG A 18 -8.60 25.43 46.60
C ARG A 18 -8.38 26.11 45.22
N PRO A 19 -8.37 27.46 45.17
CA PRO A 19 -9.58 28.30 45.10
C PRO A 19 -9.57 29.23 43.87
N SER A 20 -10.71 29.85 43.60
CA SER A 20 -11.04 30.75 42.50
C SER A 20 -10.35 32.15 42.52
N THR A 21 -9.69 32.49 41.39
CA THR A 21 -9.52 33.77 40.63
C THR A 21 -9.25 35.12 41.34
N PRO A 22 -8.53 36.05 40.66
CA PRO A 22 -9.25 37.03 39.84
C PRO A 22 -8.64 37.36 38.46
N ASP A 23 -9.55 37.80 37.60
CA ASP A 23 -9.45 38.40 36.26
C ASP A 23 -8.50 39.61 36.16
N ARG A 24 -7.62 39.64 35.17
CA ARG A 24 -7.13 40.88 34.52
C ARG A 24 -6.76 40.63 33.05
N ARG A 25 -7.58 41.21 32.18
CA ARG A 25 -7.29 41.62 30.80
C ARG A 25 -5.93 42.33 30.70
N GLU A 26 -5.10 41.93 29.74
CA GLU A 26 -4.36 42.87 28.90
C GLU A 26 -3.85 42.19 27.62
N THR A 27 -4.05 42.91 26.53
CA THR A 27 -3.89 42.58 25.12
C THR A 27 -2.44 42.58 24.66
N ALA A 28 -2.02 41.59 23.88
CA ALA A 28 -0.84 41.70 23.00
C ALA A 28 -0.93 40.75 21.78
N ASN A 29 -1.64 41.23 20.76
CA ASN A 29 -1.24 41.28 19.34
C ASN A 29 -0.16 40.27 18.85
N GLN A 30 -0.56 39.22 18.14
CA GLN A 30 0.31 38.46 17.22
C GLN A 30 -0.19 38.66 15.79
N PRO A 31 0.64 39.15 14.84
CA PRO A 31 0.19 39.36 13.47
C PRO A 31 0.22 38.07 12.63
N ASP A 32 -0.66 38.12 11.63
CA ASP A 32 -1.09 37.11 10.68
C ASP A 32 0.06 36.50 9.84
N ARG A 33 0.17 35.17 9.81
CA ARG A 33 1.17 34.42 9.00
C ARG A 33 0.77 34.32 7.52
N ARG A 34 0.19 35.38 6.96
CA ARG A 34 -0.19 35.47 5.53
C ARG A 34 0.53 36.57 4.73
N GLU A 35 1.56 37.21 5.29
CA GLU A 35 2.32 38.27 4.60
C GLU A 35 3.79 37.96 4.27
N GLN A 36 4.32 36.78 4.58
CA GLN A 36 5.69 36.40 4.19
C GLN A 36 5.73 35.59 2.90
N MET A 37 5.20 36.13 1.81
CA MET A 37 5.47 35.63 0.45
C MET A 37 5.07 36.66 -0.62
N ARG A 38 5.68 37.85 -0.59
CA ARG A 38 5.72 38.75 -1.74
C ARG A 38 7.15 39.23 -1.92
N GLN A 39 7.88 38.62 -2.85
CA GLN A 39 9.13 39.19 -3.34
C GLN A 39 8.81 40.35 -4.30
N PRO A 40 9.52 41.49 -4.22
CA PRO A 40 9.33 42.59 -5.15
C PRO A 40 9.97 42.29 -6.51
N ASN A 41 9.21 42.61 -7.56
CA ASN A 41 9.58 42.55 -8.97
C ASN A 41 10.84 43.42 -9.23
N ARG A 42 11.97 42.82 -9.65
CA ARG A 42 13.16 43.58 -10.06
C ARG A 42 13.07 43.92 -11.55
N ALA A 43 13.20 45.21 -11.81
CA ALA A 43 13.20 45.83 -13.13
C ALA A 43 14.29 45.27 -14.05
N ALA A 44 13.96 45.21 -15.35
CA ALA A 44 14.82 44.83 -16.45
C ALA A 44 16.08 45.73 -16.54
N THR A 45 17.24 45.11 -16.77
CA THR A 45 18.50 45.78 -17.10
C THR A 45 18.84 45.48 -18.56
N PRO A 46 19.35 46.43 -19.36
CA PRO A 46 19.40 46.29 -20.81
C PRO A 46 20.60 45.47 -21.32
N ASP A 47 20.29 44.67 -22.34
CA ASP A 47 21.07 44.22 -23.50
C ASP A 47 22.60 44.03 -23.35
N GLN A 48 23.03 42.77 -23.23
CA GLN A 48 24.40 42.33 -23.51
C GLN A 48 24.39 41.38 -24.73
N PRO A 49 25.33 41.54 -25.68
CA PRO A 49 25.31 40.79 -26.93
C PRO A 49 25.60 39.30 -26.73
N ASN A 50 24.77 38.46 -27.37
CA ASN A 50 24.82 37.00 -27.44
C ASN A 50 26.25 36.45 -27.62
N ARG A 51 26.70 35.60 -26.68
CA ARG A 51 27.77 34.63 -26.97
C ARG A 51 27.14 33.45 -27.71
N PRO A 52 27.74 32.93 -28.79
CA PRO A 52 27.21 31.76 -29.47
C PRO A 52 27.33 30.51 -28.59
N ASP A 53 26.27 29.71 -28.56
CA ASP A 53 26.24 28.37 -27.96
C ASP A 53 27.32 27.48 -28.61
N PRO A 54 28.11 26.71 -27.84
CA PRO A 54 29.14 25.82 -28.37
C PRO A 54 28.54 24.49 -28.86
N CYS A 55 27.34 24.54 -29.43
CA CYS A 55 26.64 23.38 -29.95
C CYS A 55 26.37 23.56 -31.45
N ASP A 56 27.42 23.87 -32.20
CA ASP A 56 27.44 23.51 -33.62
C ASP A 56 28.87 23.19 -34.05
N THR A 57 29.13 21.90 -34.31
CA THR A 57 29.98 21.34 -35.37
C THR A 57 30.32 19.89 -35.05
N ALA A 58 29.51 18.97 -35.56
CA ALA A 58 29.98 17.69 -36.08
C ALA A 58 28.84 17.01 -36.84
N GLU A 59 28.86 17.17 -38.17
CA GLU A 59 28.13 16.31 -39.11
C GLU A 59 28.49 14.83 -38.83
N ARG A 60 27.61 14.07 -38.18
CA ARG A 60 27.72 12.60 -38.10
C ARG A 60 27.27 11.99 -39.43
N THR A 61 28.17 11.97 -40.41
CA THR A 61 28.11 11.01 -41.51
C THR A 61 28.62 9.66 -41.00
N GLY A 62 27.69 8.79 -40.58
CA GLY A 62 28.01 7.43 -40.13
C GLY A 62 26.77 6.56 -40.13
N THR A 63 26.78 5.56 -41.01
CA THR A 63 25.79 4.49 -41.22
C THR A 63 25.18 3.91 -39.93
N PRO A 64 23.86 3.60 -39.90
CA PRO A 64 23.28 2.82 -38.81
C PRO A 64 23.44 1.31 -39.06
N ASP A 65 23.23 0.53 -38.00
CA ASP A 65 22.91 -0.91 -38.00
C ASP A 65 24.04 -1.94 -38.08
N THR A 66 24.87 -1.99 -37.03
CA THR A 66 25.28 -3.30 -36.49
C THR A 66 24.64 -3.47 -35.11
N PRO A 67 23.81 -4.50 -34.88
CA PRO A 67 23.22 -4.71 -33.56
C PRO A 67 24.36 -4.93 -32.56
N LEU A 68 24.42 -4.06 -31.54
CA LEU A 68 25.35 -4.19 -30.43
C LEU A 68 25.12 -5.56 -29.78
N THR A 69 26.05 -6.49 -30.01
CA THR A 69 26.01 -7.79 -29.33
C THR A 69 26.35 -7.56 -27.86
N PRO A 70 25.42 -7.80 -26.91
CA PRO A 70 25.71 -7.59 -25.50
C PRO A 70 26.86 -8.51 -25.06
N ARG A 71 27.83 -7.96 -24.34
CA ARG A 71 28.95 -8.71 -23.75
C ARG A 71 28.78 -8.78 -22.24
N ARG A 72 29.04 -9.95 -21.64
CA ARG A 72 29.05 -10.09 -20.19
C ARG A 72 30.17 -9.20 -19.60
N PRO A 73 29.87 -8.29 -18.68
CA PRO A 73 30.89 -7.54 -17.96
C PRO A 73 31.82 -8.48 -17.17
N GLY A 74 33.08 -8.10 -16.99
CA GLY A 74 33.98 -8.85 -16.12
C GLY A 74 33.52 -8.82 -14.65
N ARG A 75 33.61 -9.95 -13.94
CA ARG A 75 33.24 -10.05 -12.52
C ARG A 75 34.27 -9.31 -11.65
N ARG A 76 33.85 -8.20 -11.05
CA ARG A 76 34.68 -7.36 -10.15
C ARG A 76 34.21 -7.35 -8.69
N TYR A 77 33.04 -7.92 -8.44
CA TYR A 77 32.42 -7.99 -7.12
C TYR A 77 32.09 -9.44 -6.78
N GLU A 78 32.17 -9.77 -5.50
CA GLU A 78 31.70 -11.04 -4.97
C GLU A 78 30.20 -10.93 -4.67
N TYR A 79 29.40 -11.77 -5.32
CA TYR A 79 27.96 -11.85 -5.13
C TYR A 79 27.47 -13.21 -5.64
N ILE A 80 26.33 -13.67 -5.11
CA ILE A 80 25.64 -14.88 -5.58
C ILE A 80 24.97 -14.54 -6.93
N ASP A 81 25.23 -15.32 -7.97
CA ASP A 81 24.63 -15.14 -9.32
C ASP A 81 23.66 -16.27 -9.71
N ASP A 82 23.28 -17.11 -8.75
CA ASP A 82 22.25 -18.15 -8.87
C ASP A 82 20.90 -17.63 -8.30
N GLY A 83 19.97 -17.30 -9.20
CA GLY A 83 18.65 -16.76 -8.85
C GLY A 83 17.85 -17.64 -7.88
N PRO A 84 17.61 -18.93 -8.20
CA PRO A 84 16.99 -19.88 -7.29
C PRO A 84 17.64 -19.94 -5.89
N ALA A 85 18.97 -19.96 -5.80
CA ALA A 85 19.66 -19.97 -4.50
C ALA A 85 19.39 -18.68 -3.70
N ILE A 86 19.41 -17.51 -4.36
CA ILE A 86 19.10 -16.22 -3.72
C ILE A 86 17.69 -16.22 -3.12
N TYR A 87 16.70 -16.77 -3.82
CA TYR A 87 15.33 -16.87 -3.29
C TYR A 87 15.25 -17.79 -2.08
N ALA A 88 15.86 -18.97 -2.16
CA ALA A 88 15.88 -19.92 -1.05
C ALA A 88 16.54 -19.33 0.21
N ASP A 89 17.71 -18.69 0.05
CA ASP A 89 18.44 -18.05 1.15
C ASP A 89 17.64 -16.86 1.71
N SER A 90 17.05 -16.03 0.84
CA SER A 90 16.23 -14.88 1.27
C SER A 90 15.05 -15.32 2.14
N PHE A 91 14.30 -16.34 1.72
CA PHE A 91 13.17 -16.83 2.52
C PHE A 91 13.60 -17.53 3.81
N ALA A 92 14.76 -18.21 3.82
CA ALA A 92 15.31 -18.79 5.04
C ALA A 92 15.68 -17.70 6.06
N ILE A 93 16.34 -16.63 5.62
CA ILE A 93 16.67 -15.47 6.47
C ILE A 93 15.39 -14.85 7.04
N ILE A 94 14.40 -14.57 6.20
CA ILE A 94 13.13 -13.99 6.64
C ILE A 94 12.45 -14.84 7.71
N ARG A 95 12.37 -16.17 7.52
CA ARG A 95 11.78 -17.08 8.51
C ARG A 95 12.54 -17.10 9.84
N SER A 96 13.85 -16.86 9.81
CA SER A 96 14.67 -16.83 11.02
C SER A 96 14.55 -15.51 11.79
N GLU A 97 14.20 -14.41 11.12
CA GLU A 97 14.16 -13.07 11.72
C GLU A 97 12.74 -12.57 12.02
N ALA A 98 11.74 -12.95 11.22
CA ALA A 98 10.39 -12.45 11.34
C ALA A 98 9.59 -13.17 12.44
N ARG A 99 8.80 -12.40 13.20
CA ARG A 99 7.87 -12.95 14.19
C ARG A 99 6.56 -13.29 13.51
N LEU A 100 6.32 -14.57 13.23
CA LEU A 100 5.14 -15.02 12.45
C LEU A 100 4.08 -15.74 13.28
N SER A 101 4.37 -16.06 14.55
CA SER A 101 3.54 -16.96 15.37
C SER A 101 2.14 -16.43 15.70
N HIS A 102 1.90 -15.12 15.60
CA HIS A 102 0.59 -14.51 15.82
C HIS A 102 -0.31 -14.52 14.58
N LEU A 103 0.24 -14.85 13.40
CA LEU A 103 -0.50 -14.93 12.16
C LEU A 103 -1.18 -16.31 12.02
N PRO A 104 -2.28 -16.41 11.26
CA PRO A 104 -2.86 -17.69 10.90
C PRO A 104 -1.80 -18.62 10.26
N ALA A 105 -1.81 -19.91 10.63
CA ALA A 105 -0.78 -20.85 10.17
C ALA A 105 -0.72 -20.98 8.64
N ASN A 106 -1.87 -20.87 7.97
CA ASN A 106 -1.96 -20.87 6.51
C ASN A 106 -1.41 -19.60 5.85
N ALA A 107 -1.12 -18.54 6.61
CA ALA A 107 -0.65 -17.25 6.15
C ALA A 107 0.88 -17.06 6.24
N GLU A 108 1.65 -18.05 6.70
CA GLU A 108 3.11 -17.94 6.83
C GLU A 108 3.77 -17.56 5.49
N ARG A 109 3.51 -18.33 4.41
CA ARG A 109 4.09 -18.07 3.08
C ARG A 109 3.65 -16.72 2.50
N LEU A 110 2.44 -16.29 2.82
CA LEU A 110 1.93 -14.96 2.46
C LEU A 110 2.78 -13.88 3.12
N ALA A 111 2.98 -13.95 4.44
CA ALA A 111 3.76 -13.00 5.19
C ALA A 111 5.23 -12.98 4.76
N VAL A 112 5.86 -14.15 4.58
CA VAL A 112 7.25 -14.27 4.11
C VAL A 112 7.43 -13.58 2.76
N ARG A 113 6.52 -13.80 1.80
CA ARG A 113 6.63 -13.16 0.48
C ARG A 113 6.38 -11.66 0.54
N MET A 114 5.44 -11.20 1.37
CA MET A 114 5.22 -9.77 1.60
C MET A 114 6.45 -9.07 2.22
N ILE A 115 7.13 -9.74 3.16
CA ILE A 115 8.38 -9.27 3.76
C ILE A 115 9.51 -9.24 2.72
N HIS A 116 9.63 -10.28 1.88
CA HIS A 116 10.61 -10.31 0.80
C HIS A 116 10.39 -9.13 -0.18
N GLY A 117 9.13 -8.84 -0.53
CA GLY A 117 8.79 -7.72 -1.40
C GLY A 117 9.01 -6.34 -0.80
N SER A 118 9.13 -6.21 0.53
CA SER A 118 9.36 -4.94 1.23
C SER A 118 10.79 -4.77 1.77
N GLY A 119 11.50 -5.87 2.01
CA GLY A 119 12.78 -5.89 2.72
C GLY A 119 12.65 -5.58 4.22
N GLN A 120 11.48 -5.77 4.82
CA GLN A 120 11.19 -5.35 6.20
C GLN A 120 10.62 -6.50 7.04
N VAL A 121 11.45 -7.16 7.84
CA VAL A 121 11.03 -8.30 8.70
C VAL A 121 10.03 -7.90 9.78
N ASP A 122 10.08 -6.66 10.24
CA ASP A 122 9.13 -6.06 11.19
C ASP A 122 7.76 -5.76 10.56
N LEU A 123 7.57 -6.02 9.26
CA LEU A 123 6.25 -5.94 8.63
C LEU A 123 5.26 -6.92 9.26
N ALA A 124 5.74 -8.09 9.71
CA ALA A 124 4.90 -9.12 10.33
C ALA A 124 4.07 -8.59 11.51
N ASP A 125 4.60 -7.61 12.24
CA ASP A 125 3.96 -7.01 13.41
C ASP A 125 2.75 -6.12 13.05
N ASP A 126 2.76 -5.58 11.83
CA ASP A 126 1.69 -4.75 11.29
C ASP A 126 0.65 -5.54 10.50
N LEU A 127 0.92 -6.80 10.17
CA LEU A 127 0.01 -7.62 9.37
C LEU A 127 -1.26 -7.97 10.17
N VAL A 128 -2.40 -7.77 9.51
CA VAL A 128 -3.70 -8.28 9.94
C VAL A 128 -4.21 -9.16 8.83
N VAL A 129 -4.39 -10.44 9.14
CA VAL A 129 -4.77 -11.46 8.16
C VAL A 129 -6.03 -12.15 8.64
N HIS A 130 -7.07 -12.07 7.82
CA HIS A 130 -8.30 -12.82 8.02
C HIS A 130 -8.01 -14.34 7.93
N PRO A 131 -8.52 -15.19 8.85
CA PRO A 131 -8.23 -16.64 8.85
C PRO A 131 -8.56 -17.34 7.52
N GLU A 132 -9.64 -16.91 6.87
CA GLU A 132 -10.12 -17.48 5.60
C GLU A 132 -9.49 -16.87 4.35
N LEU A 133 -8.58 -15.89 4.47
CA LEU A 133 -8.00 -15.21 3.31
C LEU A 133 -7.35 -16.19 2.34
N VAL A 134 -6.43 -17.00 2.86
CA VAL A 134 -5.61 -17.90 2.03
C VAL A 134 -6.47 -18.96 1.33
N PRO A 135 -7.35 -19.72 2.01
CA PRO A 135 -8.21 -20.68 1.31
C PRO A 135 -9.16 -20.00 0.32
N ALA A 136 -9.79 -18.88 0.68
CA ALA A 136 -10.75 -18.19 -0.20
C ALA A 136 -10.10 -17.66 -1.48
N ALA A 137 -9.00 -16.91 -1.35
CA ALA A 137 -8.29 -16.35 -2.50
C ALA A 137 -7.72 -17.46 -3.40
N ARG A 138 -7.14 -18.52 -2.83
CA ARG A 138 -6.64 -19.67 -3.60
C ARG A 138 -7.75 -20.39 -4.35
N ALA A 139 -8.91 -20.58 -3.71
CA ALA A 139 -10.05 -21.20 -4.36
C ALA A 139 -10.53 -20.35 -5.54
N ALA A 140 -10.68 -19.04 -5.35
CA ALA A 140 -11.09 -18.10 -6.39
C ALA A 140 -10.13 -18.12 -7.60
N LEU A 141 -8.82 -17.98 -7.36
CA LEU A 141 -7.82 -17.98 -8.43
C LEU A 141 -7.76 -19.33 -9.18
N ARG A 142 -7.93 -20.46 -8.49
CA ARG A 142 -7.99 -21.78 -9.14
C ARG A 142 -9.25 -21.97 -9.98
N SER A 143 -10.33 -21.27 -9.63
CA SER A 143 -11.58 -21.21 -10.39
C SER A 143 -11.55 -20.20 -11.54
N GLY A 144 -10.46 -19.45 -11.71
CA GLY A 144 -10.30 -18.46 -12.78
C GLY A 144 -10.84 -17.07 -12.45
N ALA A 145 -11.01 -16.73 -11.16
CA ALA A 145 -11.49 -15.42 -10.76
C ALA A 145 -10.53 -14.29 -11.22
N PRO A 146 -11.07 -13.14 -11.68
CA PRO A 146 -10.23 -12.03 -12.07
C PRO A 146 -9.56 -11.39 -10.85
N ILE A 147 -8.40 -10.77 -11.10
CA ILE A 147 -7.68 -9.92 -10.15
C ILE A 147 -7.94 -8.46 -10.50
N LEU A 148 -8.54 -7.71 -9.58
CA LEU A 148 -8.89 -6.31 -9.76
C LEU A 148 -7.91 -5.42 -9.00
N CYS A 149 -7.11 -4.65 -9.74
CA CYS A 149 -6.01 -3.84 -9.21
C CYS A 149 -6.34 -2.34 -9.24
N ASP A 150 -6.04 -1.63 -8.15
CA ASP A 150 -6.22 -0.18 -8.07
C ASP A 150 -5.18 0.61 -8.90
N ALA A 151 -3.99 0.05 -9.10
CA ALA A 151 -2.89 0.69 -9.79
C ALA A 151 -2.17 -0.26 -10.76
N THR A 152 -1.68 0.30 -11.88
CA THR A 152 -0.93 -0.45 -12.90
C THR A 152 0.29 -1.14 -12.32
N MET A 153 1.00 -0.52 -11.37
CA MET A 153 2.16 -1.15 -10.71
C MET A 153 1.80 -2.44 -9.94
N VAL A 154 0.60 -2.52 -9.37
CA VAL A 154 0.12 -3.75 -8.71
C VAL A 154 -0.09 -4.82 -9.78
N ALA A 155 -0.80 -4.49 -10.85
CA ALA A 155 -1.09 -5.39 -11.96
C ALA A 155 0.20 -5.93 -12.62
N THR A 156 1.16 -5.06 -12.94
CA THR A 156 2.45 -5.44 -13.53
C THR A 156 3.32 -6.28 -12.59
N GLY A 157 3.15 -6.15 -11.27
CA GLY A 157 3.88 -6.95 -10.28
C GLY A 157 3.39 -8.40 -10.16
N VAL A 158 2.24 -8.74 -10.73
CA VAL A 158 1.73 -10.11 -10.73
C VAL A 158 2.55 -10.97 -11.68
N THR A 159 3.13 -12.06 -11.17
CA THR A 159 3.94 -12.96 -11.98
C THR A 159 3.03 -13.93 -12.73
N ALA A 160 2.87 -13.73 -14.04
CA ALA A 160 1.93 -14.51 -14.86
C ALA A 160 2.11 -16.04 -14.73
N ASN A 161 3.35 -16.53 -14.67
CA ASN A 161 3.63 -17.97 -14.54
C ASN A 161 3.26 -18.59 -13.17
N ARG A 162 2.87 -17.77 -12.18
CA ARG A 162 2.38 -18.22 -10.88
C ARG A 162 0.86 -18.34 -10.83
N LEU A 163 0.15 -17.78 -11.80
CA LEU A 163 -1.31 -17.85 -11.84
C LEU A 163 -1.73 -19.30 -12.11
N PRO A 164 -2.66 -19.87 -11.33
CA PRO A 164 -3.06 -21.28 -11.46
C PRO A 164 -3.99 -21.54 -12.66
N ARG A 165 -4.47 -20.48 -13.31
CA ARG A 165 -5.32 -20.42 -14.51
C ARG A 165 -4.98 -19.15 -15.28
N ASP A 166 -5.59 -18.97 -16.43
CA ASP A 166 -5.58 -17.73 -17.20
C ASP A 166 -6.45 -16.65 -16.51
N ASN A 167 -6.08 -16.28 -15.27
CA ASN A 167 -6.77 -15.28 -14.48
C ASN A 167 -6.46 -13.90 -15.08
N ASP A 168 -7.50 -13.12 -15.38
CA ASP A 168 -7.33 -11.74 -15.83
C ASP A 168 -6.73 -10.87 -14.72
N VAL A 169 -5.76 -10.03 -15.06
CA VAL A 169 -5.19 -9.02 -14.15
C VAL A 169 -5.55 -7.64 -14.67
N LEU A 170 -6.58 -7.04 -14.07
CA LEU A 170 -7.25 -5.86 -14.62
C LEU A 170 -6.95 -4.61 -13.79
N CYS A 171 -6.67 -3.50 -14.45
CA CYS A 171 -6.52 -2.19 -13.84
C CYS A 171 -7.30 -1.17 -14.68
N PHE A 172 -8.36 -0.61 -14.10
CA PHE A 172 -9.26 0.32 -14.79
C PHE A 172 -8.83 1.79 -14.69
N LEU A 173 -7.70 2.09 -14.04
CA LEU A 173 -7.23 3.47 -13.85
C LEU A 173 -7.03 4.24 -15.17
N GLY A 174 -6.70 3.54 -16.25
CA GLY A 174 -6.52 4.09 -17.59
C GLY A 174 -7.79 4.15 -18.46
N ASP A 175 -8.94 3.72 -17.93
CA ASP A 175 -10.20 3.71 -18.68
C ASP A 175 -10.66 5.14 -19.02
N GLU A 176 -11.10 5.36 -20.25
CA GLU A 176 -11.47 6.68 -20.78
C GLU A 176 -12.64 7.33 -20.01
N ARG A 177 -13.48 6.53 -19.34
CA ARG A 177 -14.61 7.02 -18.54
C ARG A 177 -14.16 7.63 -17.21
N VAL A 178 -13.04 7.18 -16.66
CA VAL A 178 -12.59 7.51 -15.29
C VAL A 178 -12.38 9.01 -15.06
N PRO A 179 -11.73 9.78 -15.95
CA PRO A 179 -11.57 11.23 -15.74
C PRO A 179 -12.89 11.98 -15.64
N GLY A 180 -13.92 11.57 -16.41
CA GLY A 180 -15.26 12.14 -16.35
C GLY A 180 -15.95 11.83 -15.01
N LEU A 181 -16.01 10.54 -14.66
CA LEU A 181 -16.60 10.08 -13.39
C LEU A 181 -15.98 10.76 -12.17
N ALA A 182 -14.65 10.86 -12.13
CA ALA A 182 -13.93 11.50 -11.03
C ALA A 182 -14.29 12.99 -10.88
N ARG A 183 -14.46 13.70 -12.00
CA ARG A 183 -14.87 15.11 -12.00
C ARG A 183 -16.31 15.26 -11.53
N ASP A 184 -17.22 14.44 -12.05
CA ASP A 184 -18.65 14.56 -11.79
C ASP A 184 -19.00 14.25 -10.33
N TRP A 185 -18.29 13.31 -9.71
CA TRP A 185 -18.49 12.92 -8.32
C TRP A 185 -17.59 13.67 -7.33
N GLY A 186 -16.67 14.51 -7.81
CA GLY A 186 -15.70 15.19 -6.94
C GLY A 186 -14.78 14.23 -6.18
N THR A 187 -14.42 13.10 -6.79
CA THR A 187 -13.58 12.05 -6.19
C THR A 187 -12.26 11.86 -6.95
N THR A 188 -11.39 11.00 -6.43
CA THR A 188 -10.14 10.65 -7.11
C THR A 188 -10.39 9.73 -8.31
N ARG A 189 -9.51 9.80 -9.32
CA ARG A 189 -9.56 8.85 -10.47
C ARG A 189 -9.53 7.39 -10.04
N THR A 190 -8.71 7.05 -9.04
CA THR A 190 -8.60 5.66 -8.60
C THR A 190 -9.87 5.19 -7.91
N ALA A 191 -10.52 6.02 -7.09
CA ALA A 191 -11.84 5.70 -6.51
C ALA A 191 -12.92 5.57 -7.60
N ALA A 192 -13.00 6.51 -8.54
CA ALA A 192 -13.94 6.42 -9.66
C ALA A 192 -13.73 5.16 -10.52
N ALA A 193 -12.49 4.71 -10.69
CA ALA A 193 -12.18 3.47 -11.41
C ALA A 193 -12.68 2.22 -10.68
N VAL A 194 -12.77 2.23 -9.34
CA VAL A 194 -13.32 1.12 -8.56
C VAL A 194 -14.81 0.91 -8.87
N SER A 195 -15.57 1.95 -9.19
CA SER A 195 -16.96 1.78 -9.65
C SER A 195 -17.09 0.95 -10.93
N LEU A 196 -16.04 0.85 -11.74
CA LEU A 196 -16.04 0.02 -12.94
C LEU A 196 -15.82 -1.47 -12.64
N TRP A 197 -15.53 -1.83 -11.39
CA TRP A 197 -15.31 -3.22 -10.95
C TRP A 197 -16.59 -4.00 -10.73
N GLU A 198 -17.71 -3.33 -10.46
CA GLU A 198 -18.96 -3.97 -10.04
C GLU A 198 -19.38 -5.18 -10.91
N PRO A 199 -19.31 -5.15 -12.26
CA PRO A 199 -19.68 -6.29 -13.10
C PRO A 199 -18.77 -7.52 -12.95
N LEU A 200 -17.58 -7.34 -12.36
CA LEU A 200 -16.54 -8.35 -12.19
C LEU A 200 -16.26 -8.66 -10.72
N LEU A 201 -16.92 -7.97 -9.79
CA LEU A 201 -16.52 -7.96 -8.37
C LEU A 201 -16.88 -9.26 -7.64
N ASP A 202 -17.96 -9.93 -8.05
CA ASP A 202 -18.43 -11.16 -7.41
C ASP A 202 -17.37 -12.27 -7.52
N GLY A 203 -16.88 -12.73 -6.37
CA GLY A 203 -15.83 -13.76 -6.31
C GLY A 203 -14.44 -13.33 -6.79
N ALA A 204 -14.23 -12.07 -7.17
CA ALA A 204 -12.92 -11.57 -7.59
C ALA A 204 -11.89 -11.55 -6.45
N VAL A 205 -10.61 -11.49 -6.81
CA VAL A 205 -9.54 -11.15 -5.86
C VAL A 205 -9.18 -9.67 -6.06
N VAL A 206 -9.46 -8.85 -5.07
CA VAL A 206 -9.21 -7.41 -5.14
C VAL A 206 -7.85 -7.09 -4.54
N ALA A 207 -7.09 -6.22 -5.20
CA ALA A 207 -5.76 -5.80 -4.79
C ALA A 207 -5.62 -4.27 -4.82
N VAL A 208 -5.65 -3.66 -3.63
CA VAL A 208 -5.49 -2.22 -3.43
C VAL A 208 -4.12 -1.97 -2.81
N GLY A 209 -3.16 -1.57 -3.64
CA GLY A 209 -1.77 -1.38 -3.21
C GLY A 209 -1.29 0.06 -3.19
N ASN A 210 -2.06 1.02 -3.71
CA ASN A 210 -1.61 2.40 -3.84
C ASN A 210 -2.58 3.40 -3.21
N ALA A 211 -3.85 3.40 -3.62
CA ALA A 211 -4.78 4.48 -3.32
C ALA A 211 -5.68 4.16 -2.12
N PRO A 212 -5.55 4.86 -0.98
CA PRO A 212 -6.47 4.71 0.14
C PRO A 212 -7.93 5.01 -0.24
N THR A 213 -8.13 5.96 -1.16
CA THR A 213 -9.46 6.33 -1.65
C THR A 213 -10.14 5.21 -2.43
N ALA A 214 -9.38 4.33 -3.11
CA ALA A 214 -9.97 3.14 -3.72
C ALA A 214 -10.42 2.12 -2.69
N LEU A 215 -9.67 1.95 -1.58
CA LEU A 215 -10.09 1.06 -0.50
C LEU A 215 -11.36 1.61 0.18
N PHE A 216 -11.40 2.90 0.51
CA PHE A 216 -12.63 3.50 1.06
C PHE A 216 -13.83 3.32 0.11
N HIS A 217 -13.68 3.66 -1.17
CA HIS A 217 -14.74 3.56 -2.16
C HIS A 217 -15.23 2.11 -2.34
N LEU A 218 -14.33 1.13 -2.34
CA LEU A 218 -14.70 -0.29 -2.35
C LEU A 218 -15.54 -0.67 -1.13
N LEU A 219 -15.15 -0.23 0.07
CA LEU A 219 -15.89 -0.51 1.30
C LEU A 219 -17.28 0.15 1.28
N GLU A 220 -17.40 1.36 0.74
CA GLU A 220 -18.69 2.03 0.53
C GLU A 220 -19.59 1.23 -0.42
N MET A 221 -19.06 0.80 -1.57
CA MET A 221 -19.80 -0.07 -2.51
C MET A 221 -20.29 -1.36 -1.84
N LEU A 222 -19.43 -2.02 -1.05
CA LEU A 222 -19.79 -3.25 -0.34
C LEU A 222 -20.85 -3.00 0.74
N ALA A 223 -20.79 -1.86 1.43
CA ALA A 223 -21.80 -1.48 2.42
C ALA A 223 -23.16 -1.18 1.77
N GLU A 224 -23.15 -0.71 0.51
CA GLU A 224 -24.34 -0.46 -0.29
C GLU A 224 -24.88 -1.71 -1.02
N GLY A 225 -24.24 -2.88 -0.81
CA GLY A 225 -24.73 -4.16 -1.33
C GLY A 225 -24.16 -4.57 -2.68
N ALA A 226 -23.03 -3.99 -3.10
CA ALA A 226 -22.29 -4.48 -4.26
C ALA A 226 -21.89 -5.96 -4.11
N PRO A 227 -21.65 -6.68 -5.22
CA PRO A 227 -21.19 -8.07 -5.16
C PRO A 227 -19.90 -8.21 -4.35
N ARG A 228 -19.71 -9.37 -3.71
CA ARG A 228 -18.61 -9.55 -2.76
C ARG A 228 -17.40 -10.18 -3.43
N PRO A 229 -16.20 -9.60 -3.33
CA PRO A 229 -14.99 -10.29 -3.76
C PRO A 229 -14.73 -11.50 -2.85
N ALA A 230 -14.04 -12.50 -3.39
CA ALA A 230 -13.59 -13.65 -2.61
C ALA A 230 -12.51 -13.26 -1.59
N ALA A 231 -11.71 -12.23 -1.90
CA ALA A 231 -10.67 -11.73 -1.01
C ALA A 231 -10.25 -10.29 -1.35
N ILE A 232 -9.77 -9.56 -0.35
CA ILE A 232 -9.20 -8.20 -0.48
C ILE A 232 -7.76 -8.17 0.06
N ILE A 233 -6.78 -7.85 -0.79
CA ILE A 233 -5.45 -7.42 -0.38
C ILE A 233 -5.47 -5.89 -0.27
N GLY A 234 -5.78 -5.37 0.92
CA GLY A 234 -5.92 -3.95 1.20
C GLY A 234 -4.65 -3.37 1.80
N CYS A 235 -3.63 -3.15 0.98
CA CYS A 235 -2.32 -2.64 1.40
C CYS A 235 -1.96 -1.28 0.77
N PRO A 236 -2.85 -0.27 0.72
CA PRO A 236 -2.46 1.05 0.24
C PRO A 236 -1.36 1.65 1.13
N VAL A 237 -0.35 2.24 0.48
CA VAL A 237 0.72 2.99 1.13
C VAL A 237 0.34 4.46 1.22
N GLY A 238 0.78 5.16 2.25
CA GLY A 238 0.68 6.62 2.24
C GLY A 238 0.66 7.27 3.60
N PHE A 239 0.68 8.60 3.57
CA PHE A 239 0.68 9.45 4.77
C PHE A 239 -0.70 10.03 5.10
N VAL A 240 -1.65 9.93 4.16
CA VAL A 240 -3.00 10.50 4.26
C VAL A 240 -4.00 9.42 3.88
N GLY A 241 -4.89 9.04 4.79
CA GLY A 241 -5.97 8.07 4.54
C GLY A 241 -5.54 6.61 4.50
N ALA A 242 -4.25 6.30 4.32
CA ALA A 242 -3.78 4.92 4.21
C ALA A 242 -4.04 4.12 5.50
N ALA A 243 -3.64 4.64 6.66
CA ALA A 243 -3.86 3.96 7.93
C ALA A 243 -5.36 3.80 8.21
N GLU A 244 -6.13 4.86 7.95
CA GLU A 244 -7.55 4.95 8.21
C GLU A 244 -8.37 4.02 7.30
N SER A 245 -8.04 3.93 6.01
CA SER A 245 -8.73 3.03 5.07
C SER A 245 -8.49 1.56 5.40
N LYS A 246 -7.28 1.22 5.85
CA LYS A 246 -6.92 -0.13 6.28
C LYS A 246 -7.58 -0.49 7.60
N GLN A 247 -7.66 0.46 8.53
CA GLN A 247 -8.44 0.28 9.76
C GLN A 247 -9.92 0.07 9.44
N ALA A 248 -10.50 0.86 8.53
CA ALA A 248 -11.88 0.69 8.09
C ALA A 248 -12.12 -0.70 7.49
N LEU A 249 -11.16 -1.25 6.73
CA LEU A 249 -11.22 -2.63 6.25
C LEU A 249 -11.23 -3.64 7.41
N THR A 250 -10.40 -3.45 8.44
CA THR A 250 -10.36 -4.38 9.58
C THR A 250 -11.63 -4.37 10.43
N GLU A 251 -12.31 -3.23 10.50
CA GLU A 251 -13.54 -3.02 11.29
C GLU A 251 -14.81 -3.26 10.45
N PHE A 252 -14.67 -3.57 9.16
CA PHE A 252 -15.79 -3.56 8.21
C PHE A 252 -16.87 -4.58 8.55
N ALA A 253 -16.48 -5.82 8.85
CA ALA A 253 -17.41 -6.89 9.20
C ALA A 253 -18.21 -6.54 10.47
N ASP A 254 -17.54 -6.02 11.51
CA ASP A 254 -18.18 -5.60 12.76
C ASP A 254 -19.16 -4.43 12.54
N ARG A 255 -18.81 -3.51 11.65
CA ARG A 255 -19.60 -2.29 11.40
C ARG A 255 -20.80 -2.50 10.49
N PHE A 256 -20.66 -3.35 9.47
CA PHE A 256 -21.67 -3.49 8.39
C PHE A 256 -22.23 -4.91 8.25
N GLY A 257 -21.74 -5.88 9.01
CA GLY A 257 -22.21 -7.28 8.93
C GLY A 257 -21.83 -7.99 7.63
N VAL A 258 -20.88 -7.44 6.87
CA VAL A 258 -20.38 -7.98 5.61
C VAL A 258 -18.97 -8.52 5.84
N ASP A 259 -18.87 -9.85 5.96
CA ASP A 259 -17.59 -10.53 6.13
C ASP A 259 -16.96 -10.86 4.77
N VAL A 260 -15.76 -10.34 4.54
CA VAL A 260 -14.96 -10.54 3.32
C VAL A 260 -13.52 -10.82 3.74
N PRO A 261 -12.93 -11.95 3.35
CA PRO A 261 -11.56 -12.27 3.71
C PRO A 261 -10.56 -11.21 3.23
N TYR A 262 -9.63 -10.80 4.10
CA TYR A 262 -8.66 -9.76 3.77
C TYR A 262 -7.25 -9.97 4.34
N VAL A 263 -6.26 -9.30 3.77
CA VAL A 263 -4.99 -8.96 4.42
C VAL A 263 -4.76 -7.46 4.32
N THR A 264 -4.20 -6.89 5.38
CA THR A 264 -3.70 -5.52 5.39
C THR A 264 -2.43 -5.40 6.24
N ALA A 265 -1.71 -4.29 6.07
CA ALA A 265 -0.60 -3.88 6.95
C ALA A 265 -0.98 -2.56 7.63
N ARG A 266 -1.03 -2.51 8.96
CA ARG A 266 -1.41 -1.31 9.71
C ARG A 266 -0.52 -0.09 9.40
N GLY A 267 -0.99 1.10 9.77
CA GLY A 267 -0.22 2.34 9.65
C GLY A 267 0.01 2.78 8.20
N ARG A 268 1.22 3.27 7.89
CA ARG A 268 1.53 3.91 6.58
C ARG A 268 2.11 2.96 5.55
N ARG A 269 2.65 1.82 6.00
CA ARG A 269 3.31 0.82 5.14
C ARG A 269 2.32 0.15 4.22
N GLY A 270 2.79 -0.30 3.07
CA GLY A 270 1.96 -0.89 2.03
C GLY A 270 2.69 -0.83 0.70
N GLY A 271 1.95 -0.70 -0.38
CA GLY A 271 2.53 -0.39 -1.68
C GLY A 271 2.35 -1.53 -2.67
N SER A 272 2.62 -1.21 -3.94
CA SER A 272 2.40 -2.15 -5.03
C SER A 272 3.27 -3.40 -4.94
N ALA A 273 4.53 -3.29 -4.52
CA ALA A 273 5.43 -4.44 -4.35
C ALA A 273 4.95 -5.42 -3.26
N MET A 274 4.49 -4.89 -2.14
CA MET A 274 3.93 -5.70 -1.05
C MET A 274 2.63 -6.38 -1.49
N THR A 275 1.76 -5.63 -2.17
CA THR A 275 0.45 -6.10 -2.65
C THR A 275 0.60 -7.19 -3.72
N SER A 276 1.49 -6.99 -4.69
CA SER A 276 1.76 -8.01 -5.72
C SER A 276 2.48 -9.23 -5.14
N SER A 277 3.33 -9.05 -4.12
CA SER A 277 3.94 -10.17 -3.40
C SER A 277 2.89 -11.02 -2.67
N ALA A 278 1.89 -10.39 -2.06
CA ALA A 278 0.75 -11.09 -1.49
C ALA A 278 -0.01 -11.91 -2.55
N LEU A 279 -0.37 -11.29 -3.69
CA LEU A 279 -1.01 -11.98 -4.82
C LEU A 279 -0.18 -13.18 -5.30
N ASN A 280 1.13 -13.00 -5.49
CA ASN A 280 2.02 -14.05 -5.97
C ASN A 280 2.12 -15.24 -4.99
N ALA A 281 2.00 -15.00 -3.68
CA ALA A 281 1.94 -16.06 -2.67
C ALA A 281 0.59 -16.79 -2.67
N LEU A 282 -0.51 -16.07 -2.91
CA LEU A 282 -1.85 -16.65 -3.02
C LEU A 282 -2.02 -17.45 -4.32
N ALA A 283 -1.40 -17.03 -5.41
CA ALA A 283 -1.51 -17.70 -6.71
C ALA A 283 -0.85 -19.09 -6.73
N LYS A 284 0.33 -19.24 -6.09
CA LYS A 284 1.08 -20.50 -6.09
C LYS A 284 1.72 -20.79 -4.74
N GLU A 285 1.64 -22.04 -4.32
CA GLU A 285 2.17 -22.51 -3.03
C GLU A 285 3.68 -22.65 -2.98
N GLU A 286 4.30 -23.02 -4.11
CA GLU A 286 5.74 -23.15 -4.26
C GLU A 286 6.39 -21.75 -4.23
N GLU A 287 7.38 -21.57 -3.37
CA GLU A 287 8.09 -20.31 -3.17
C GLU A 287 9.13 -20.04 -4.24
#